data_AF-A0ABD1M4Q0-F1
#
_entry.id   AF-A0ABD1M4Q0-F1
#
_cell.length_a   1.000
_cell.length_b   1.000
_cell.length_c   1.000
_cell.angle_alpha   90.00
_cell.angle_beta   90.00
_cell.angle_gamma   90.00
#
_symmetry.space_group_name_H-M   'P 1'
#
loop_
_entity.id
_entity.type
_entity.pdbx_description
1 polymer ?
#
loop_
_entity_poly.entity_id
_entity_poly.type
_entity_poly.pdbx_seq_one_letter_code
_entity_poly.pdbx_strand_id
1 'polypeptide(L)'
;MHDYLTGGFTANTSLAHYCRDNGLLLHIHRAMHAVIDRQKNHGMHFRVLAKALRLSGGYHVHSGTVVGKLEGEREITLGFVDLLRDDFSEKDRSRGIYFTQDWVSLPGVLPVASEGIHVWHMPALTEIFGDDSILQFGGGTLGHPWGNAPGAVANRVALEACVQAQNEGRDLAREGNEIIREARKWSPELAAACGNRGRGQIYLNGSKSNNNVYNATATGMVKKIIWKEKRGYQITIVDALDGCEVIDIIPLGPELLVSEGEAIKLDQPLTSNLNVGGFGQGDAEIVLQDPICSEQLKKRGNWICVSSFA
;
A
#
# COMPACT_ATOMS: atom_id res chain seq x y z
N MET A 1 -0.13 21.12 -2.82
CA MET A 1 -0.25 19.72 -3.29
C MET A 1 -0.17 19.74 -4.80
N HIS A 2 0.51 18.77 -5.41
CA HIS A 2 0.70 18.72 -6.87
C HIS A 2 0.78 17.27 -7.35
N ASP A 3 0.23 17.01 -8.54
CA ASP A 3 0.19 15.71 -9.19
C ASP A 3 1.32 15.66 -10.24
N TYR A 4 2.54 15.29 -9.80
CA TYR A 4 3.76 15.52 -10.59
C TYR A 4 3.83 14.75 -11.92
N LEU A 5 3.11 13.64 -12.06
CA LEU A 5 3.09 12.86 -13.30
C LEU A 5 2.14 13.46 -14.34
N THR A 6 0.98 13.97 -13.91
CA THR A 6 -0.01 14.59 -14.81
C THR A 6 0.34 16.05 -15.11
N GLY A 7 0.97 16.76 -14.16
CA GLY A 7 1.57 18.09 -14.37
C GLY A 7 2.92 18.05 -15.09
N GLY A 8 3.62 16.92 -15.03
CA GLY A 8 4.93 16.70 -15.64
C GLY A 8 6.12 17.19 -14.79
N PHE A 9 7.25 16.48 -14.91
CA PHE A 9 8.46 16.76 -14.13
C PHE A 9 8.97 18.20 -14.22
N THR A 10 8.89 18.83 -15.41
CA THR A 10 9.31 20.23 -15.59
C THR A 10 8.51 21.19 -14.71
N ALA A 11 7.17 21.04 -14.69
CA ALA A 11 6.31 21.85 -13.84
C ALA A 11 6.56 21.55 -12.35
N ASN A 12 6.77 20.28 -12.00
CA ASN A 12 7.10 19.87 -10.64
C ASN A 12 8.39 20.54 -10.13
N THR A 13 9.46 20.54 -10.91
CA THR A 13 10.73 21.18 -10.52
C THR A 13 10.58 22.70 -10.38
N SER A 14 9.93 23.38 -11.33
CA SER A 14 9.65 24.82 -11.18
C SER A 14 8.82 25.13 -9.93
N LEU A 15 7.81 24.31 -9.62
CA LEU A 15 7.00 24.45 -8.42
C LEU A 15 7.80 24.13 -7.14
N ALA A 16 8.71 23.16 -7.16
CA ALA A 16 9.57 22.82 -6.02
C ALA A 16 10.56 23.95 -5.69
N HIS A 17 11.10 24.64 -6.70
CA HIS A 17 11.89 25.86 -6.50
C HIS A 17 11.02 26.96 -5.87
N TYR A 18 9.88 27.29 -6.49
CA TYR A 18 8.96 28.30 -5.96
C TYR A 18 8.55 28.01 -4.50
N CYS A 19 8.21 26.76 -4.17
CA CYS A 19 7.86 26.35 -2.81
C CYS A 19 9.02 26.57 -1.84
N ARG A 20 10.26 26.20 -2.22
CA ARG A 20 11.45 26.42 -1.39
C ARG A 20 11.70 27.91 -1.14
N ASP A 21 11.62 28.73 -2.17
CA ASP A 21 11.89 30.19 -2.09
C ASP A 21 10.83 30.93 -1.26
N ASN A 22 9.62 30.38 -1.15
CA ASN A 22 8.50 30.95 -0.40
C ASN A 22 8.21 30.23 0.93
N GLY A 23 9.07 29.30 1.38
CA GLY A 23 8.90 28.59 2.66
C GLY A 23 7.70 27.64 2.72
N LEU A 24 7.25 27.12 1.57
CA LEU A 24 6.09 26.23 1.43
C LEU A 24 6.52 24.76 1.32
N LEU A 25 5.76 23.86 1.95
CA LEU A 25 5.93 22.41 1.75
C LEU A 25 5.15 21.94 0.52
N LEU A 26 5.85 21.24 -0.38
CA LEU A 26 5.27 20.61 -1.57
C LEU A 26 4.96 19.12 -1.32
N HIS A 27 3.69 18.84 -1.01
CA HIS A 27 3.13 17.48 -0.98
C HIS A 27 2.84 16.99 -2.39
N ILE A 28 3.35 15.81 -2.74
CA ILE A 28 3.25 15.22 -4.07
C ILE A 28 2.28 14.04 -4.08
N HIS A 29 1.27 14.14 -4.95
CA HIS A 29 0.39 13.05 -5.30
C HIS A 29 0.88 12.36 -6.57
N ARG A 30 0.72 11.04 -6.66
CA ARG A 30 1.20 10.23 -7.79
C ARG A 30 0.09 9.80 -8.75
N ALA A 31 -0.96 10.60 -8.94
CA ALA A 31 -2.03 10.25 -9.89
C ALA A 31 -1.45 9.83 -11.25
N MET A 32 -2.13 8.91 -11.92
CA MET A 32 -1.69 8.26 -13.18
C MET A 32 -0.49 7.31 -13.07
N HIS A 33 0.21 7.19 -11.93
CA HIS A 33 1.39 6.31 -11.80
C HIS A 33 1.14 4.86 -12.24
N ALA A 34 0.00 4.28 -11.86
CA ALA A 34 -0.36 2.89 -12.16
C ALA A 34 -0.54 2.58 -13.66
N VAL A 35 -0.59 3.60 -14.52
CA VAL A 35 -0.52 3.43 -15.99
C VAL A 35 0.90 3.07 -16.45
N ILE A 36 1.91 3.47 -15.67
CA ILE A 36 3.34 3.39 -15.98
C ILE A 36 4.06 2.34 -15.12
N ASP A 37 3.67 2.17 -13.86
CA ASP A 37 4.47 1.44 -12.86
C ASP A 37 3.85 0.15 -12.30
N ARG A 38 2.61 -0.16 -12.68
CA ARG A 38 1.87 -1.33 -12.19
C ARG A 38 2.20 -2.63 -12.95
N GLN A 39 2.39 -2.54 -14.26
CA GLN A 39 2.59 -3.73 -15.09
C GLN A 39 4.05 -4.21 -14.98
N LYS A 40 4.26 -5.40 -14.39
CA LYS A 40 5.61 -5.94 -14.12
C LYS A 40 6.45 -6.18 -15.38
N ASN A 41 5.79 -6.37 -16.53
CA ASN A 41 6.40 -6.71 -17.81
C ASN A 41 6.63 -5.50 -18.76
N HIS A 42 6.06 -4.33 -18.47
CA HIS A 42 6.22 -3.15 -19.31
C HIS A 42 5.95 -1.85 -18.56
N GLY A 43 6.89 -0.90 -18.64
CA GLY A 43 6.77 0.42 -18.05
C GLY A 43 8.00 0.78 -17.23
N MET A 44 7.79 1.49 -16.11
CA MET A 44 8.85 1.97 -15.24
C MET A 44 8.42 1.84 -13.78
N HIS A 45 9.01 0.89 -13.06
CA HIS A 45 8.69 0.60 -11.66
C HIS A 45 8.78 1.85 -10.77
N PHE A 46 7.84 2.00 -9.83
CA PHE A 46 7.72 3.14 -8.92
C PHE A 46 9.03 3.59 -8.24
N ARG A 47 9.97 2.69 -7.93
CA ARG A 47 11.28 3.05 -7.37
C ARG A 47 12.07 4.04 -8.23
N VAL A 48 11.94 3.95 -9.56
CA VAL A 48 12.58 4.87 -10.51
C VAL A 48 11.88 6.22 -10.49
N LEU A 49 10.54 6.21 -10.45
CA LEU A 49 9.71 7.41 -10.30
C LEU A 49 9.94 8.12 -8.96
N ALA A 50 10.09 7.37 -7.87
CA ALA A 50 10.42 7.86 -6.54
C ALA A 50 11.80 8.52 -6.50
N LYS A 51 12.81 7.90 -7.12
CA LYS A 51 14.14 8.51 -7.31
C LYS A 51 14.05 9.80 -8.13
N ALA A 52 13.39 9.76 -9.29
CA ALA A 52 13.21 10.91 -10.17
C ALA A 52 12.48 12.05 -9.47
N LEU A 53 11.48 11.74 -8.63
CA LEU A 53 10.78 12.73 -7.83
C LEU A 53 11.71 13.37 -6.79
N ARG A 54 12.43 12.57 -5.99
CA ARG A 54 13.37 13.06 -4.97
C ARG A 54 14.43 14.00 -5.59
N LEU A 55 14.92 13.68 -6.78
CA LEU A 55 15.81 14.55 -7.57
C LEU A 55 15.11 15.82 -8.08
N SER A 56 13.91 15.69 -8.65
CA SER A 56 13.17 16.81 -9.26
C SER A 56 12.59 17.80 -8.23
N GLY A 57 12.46 17.39 -6.98
CA GLY A 57 11.93 18.19 -5.87
C GLY A 57 10.54 17.73 -5.39
N GLY A 58 10.35 17.78 -4.08
CA GLY A 58 9.15 17.37 -3.36
C GLY A 58 9.51 17.10 -1.91
N TYR A 59 8.56 17.25 -0.98
CA TYR A 59 8.81 17.02 0.45
C TYR A 59 8.15 15.73 0.93
N HIS A 60 6.98 15.40 0.40
CA HIS A 60 6.26 14.16 0.70
C HIS A 60 5.79 13.51 -0.61
N VAL A 61 5.72 12.18 -0.68
CA VAL A 61 5.14 11.46 -1.82
C VAL A 61 4.30 10.27 -1.40
N HIS A 62 3.16 10.08 -2.05
CA HIS A 62 2.37 8.85 -1.95
C HIS A 62 3.19 7.62 -2.32
N SER A 63 3.43 6.74 -1.34
CA SER A 63 4.24 5.53 -1.46
C SER A 63 3.38 4.27 -1.62
N GLY A 64 2.07 4.35 -1.35
CA GLY A 64 1.20 3.18 -1.16
C GLY A 64 1.23 2.72 0.30
N THR A 65 0.54 1.62 0.60
CA THR A 65 0.25 1.20 1.99
C THR A 65 0.61 -0.24 2.34
N VAL A 66 0.81 -1.12 1.36
CA VAL A 66 0.94 -2.60 1.51
C VAL A 66 -0.34 -3.28 2.03
N VAL A 67 -0.95 -2.74 3.09
CA VAL A 67 -2.12 -3.29 3.79
C VAL A 67 -3.45 -2.65 3.38
N GLY A 68 -3.42 -1.59 2.56
CA GLY A 68 -4.60 -0.84 2.14
C GLY A 68 -5.30 -1.41 0.90
N LYS A 69 -5.99 -0.53 0.16
CA LYS A 69 -6.80 -0.93 -1.01
C LYS A 69 -5.97 -1.32 -2.23
N LEU A 70 -4.92 -0.56 -2.54
CA LEU A 70 -4.15 -0.73 -3.78
C LEU A 70 -3.00 -1.72 -3.60
N GLU A 71 -2.50 -2.17 -4.75
CA GLU A 71 -1.46 -3.16 -4.89
C GLU A 71 -0.10 -2.64 -4.40
N GLY A 72 0.62 -3.46 -3.61
CA GLY A 72 1.97 -3.14 -3.14
C GLY A 72 2.57 -4.30 -2.35
N GLU A 73 3.74 -4.78 -2.76
CA GLU A 73 4.49 -5.83 -2.05
C GLU A 73 5.31 -5.22 -0.91
N ARG A 74 5.40 -5.91 0.24
CA ARG A 74 6.03 -5.38 1.47
C ARG A 74 7.49 -4.98 1.26
N GLU A 75 8.35 -5.93 0.88
CA GLU A 75 9.79 -5.69 0.73
C GLU A 75 10.11 -4.69 -0.38
N ILE A 76 9.33 -4.73 -1.47
CA ILE A 76 9.42 -3.76 -2.57
C ILE A 76 9.08 -2.34 -2.09
N THR A 77 8.06 -2.21 -1.24
CA THR A 77 7.63 -0.93 -0.66
C THR A 77 8.66 -0.40 0.32
N LEU A 78 9.18 -1.25 1.21
CA LEU A 78 10.31 -0.90 2.09
C LEU A 78 11.50 -0.41 1.26
N GLY A 79 11.90 -1.13 0.22
CA GLY A 79 13.04 -0.75 -0.62
C GLY A 79 12.91 0.61 -1.32
N PHE A 80 11.71 1.06 -1.71
CA PHE A 80 11.55 2.42 -2.24
C PHE A 80 11.24 3.47 -1.16
N VAL A 81 10.80 3.07 0.04
CA VAL A 81 10.75 3.95 1.22
C VAL A 81 12.16 4.28 1.71
N ASP A 82 13.05 3.29 1.77
CA ASP A 82 14.48 3.45 2.07
C ASP A 82 15.12 4.43 1.07
N LEU A 83 14.89 4.24 -0.24
CA LEU A 83 15.34 5.16 -1.30
C LEU A 83 14.77 6.58 -1.20
N LEU A 84 13.61 6.78 -0.58
CA LEU A 84 13.01 8.10 -0.36
C LEU A 84 13.59 8.79 0.88
N ARG A 85 13.87 8.05 1.95
CA ARG A 85 14.25 8.61 3.26
C ARG A 85 15.76 8.71 3.48
N ASP A 86 16.50 7.67 3.12
CA ASP A 86 17.86 7.47 3.60
C ASP A 86 18.86 8.31 2.80
N ASP A 87 20.01 8.58 3.42
CA ASP A 87 21.12 9.26 2.76
C ASP A 87 21.91 8.33 1.84
N PHE A 88 21.87 7.02 2.11
CA PHE A 88 22.57 5.98 1.37
C PHE A 88 21.78 4.68 1.46
N SER A 89 21.51 4.05 0.33
CA SER A 89 20.80 2.77 0.25
C SER A 89 21.68 1.73 -0.44
N GLU A 90 22.04 0.66 0.28
CA GLU A 90 22.86 -0.41 -0.27
C GLU A 90 22.08 -1.29 -1.26
N LYS A 91 22.79 -1.97 -2.18
CA LYS A 91 22.19 -2.90 -3.12
C LYS A 91 21.57 -4.10 -2.39
N ASP A 92 20.24 -4.15 -2.38
CA ASP A 92 19.45 -5.29 -1.90
C ASP A 92 18.38 -5.68 -2.94
N ARG A 93 18.62 -6.80 -3.63
CA ARG A 93 17.67 -7.33 -4.62
C ARG A 93 16.37 -7.86 -4.00
N SER A 94 16.35 -8.25 -2.73
CA SER A 94 15.13 -8.74 -2.06
C SER A 94 14.10 -7.61 -1.86
N ARG A 95 14.58 -6.38 -1.66
CA ARG A 95 13.81 -5.13 -1.64
C ARG A 95 13.70 -4.45 -3.01
N GLY A 96 14.25 -5.08 -4.06
CA GLY A 96 14.34 -4.55 -5.42
C GLY A 96 15.25 -3.31 -5.57
N ILE A 97 16.21 -3.10 -4.65
CA ILE A 97 17.27 -2.11 -4.82
C ILE A 97 18.39 -2.78 -5.64
N TYR A 98 18.30 -2.68 -6.97
CA TYR A 98 19.21 -3.34 -7.91
C TYR A 98 20.64 -2.78 -7.89
N PHE A 99 20.80 -1.52 -7.46
CA PHE A 99 22.05 -0.78 -7.42
C PHE A 99 22.10 0.08 -6.16
N THR A 100 23.28 0.13 -5.53
CA THR A 100 23.63 1.03 -4.44
C THR A 100 23.37 2.48 -4.86
N GLN A 101 22.75 3.27 -3.98
CA GLN A 101 22.40 4.66 -4.23
C GLN A 101 22.88 5.54 -3.08
N ASP A 102 23.90 6.36 -3.34
CA ASP A 102 24.24 7.49 -2.49
C ASP A 102 23.37 8.70 -2.89
N TRP A 103 22.81 9.40 -1.91
CA TRP A 103 22.10 10.67 -2.08
C TRP A 103 22.93 11.88 -1.66
N VAL A 104 24.14 11.64 -1.14
CA VAL A 104 25.17 12.59 -0.71
C VAL A 104 24.66 13.56 0.36
N SER A 105 23.93 14.57 -0.08
CA SER A 105 23.29 15.55 0.81
C SER A 105 21.97 16.10 0.27
N LEU A 106 21.34 15.38 -0.65
CA LEU A 106 19.96 15.62 -1.07
C LEU A 106 19.01 15.19 0.06
N PRO A 107 18.12 16.09 0.55
CA PRO A 107 17.16 15.74 1.59
C PRO A 107 16.31 14.51 1.25
N GLY A 108 15.88 13.79 2.29
CA GLY A 108 14.87 12.75 2.18
C GLY A 108 13.48 13.33 1.88
N VAL A 109 12.61 12.48 1.34
CA VAL A 109 11.19 12.74 1.06
C VAL A 109 10.37 11.84 1.98
N LEU A 110 9.39 12.40 2.69
CA LEU A 110 8.54 11.59 3.58
C LEU A 110 7.59 10.70 2.75
N PRO A 111 7.58 9.37 2.97
CA PRO A 111 6.59 8.48 2.38
C PRO A 111 5.21 8.78 2.97
N VAL A 112 4.20 8.84 2.10
CA VAL A 112 2.80 9.04 2.45
C VAL A 112 2.06 7.72 2.23
N ALA A 113 1.71 7.06 3.33
CA ALA A 113 0.84 5.91 3.33
C ALA A 113 -0.62 6.39 3.28
N SER A 114 -1.26 6.19 2.14
CA SER A 114 -2.66 6.51 1.87
C SER A 114 -3.23 5.44 0.95
N GLU A 115 -4.55 5.22 0.96
CA GLU A 115 -5.37 4.27 0.16
C GLU A 115 -6.14 3.26 1.04
N GLY A 116 -7.34 3.61 1.50
CA GLY A 116 -8.26 2.65 2.16
C GLY A 116 -7.90 2.25 3.60
N ILE A 117 -6.97 2.96 4.25
CA ILE A 117 -6.52 2.65 5.62
C ILE A 117 -7.50 3.13 6.71
N HIS A 118 -7.46 2.46 7.87
CA HIS A 118 -8.26 2.74 9.07
C HIS A 118 -7.55 2.13 10.31
N VAL A 119 -8.09 2.37 11.52
CA VAL A 119 -7.45 2.04 12.83
C VAL A 119 -6.83 0.64 12.98
N TRP A 120 -7.37 -0.40 12.31
CA TRP A 120 -6.83 -1.77 12.39
C TRP A 120 -5.56 -1.98 11.55
N HIS A 121 -5.32 -1.11 10.57
CA HIS A 121 -4.08 -1.10 9.79
C HIS A 121 -2.94 -0.40 10.52
N MET A 122 -3.23 0.34 11.61
CA MET A 122 -2.23 1.15 12.31
C MET A 122 -0.97 0.39 12.76
N PRO A 123 -1.05 -0.81 13.38
CA PRO A 123 0.15 -1.53 13.81
C PRO A 123 1.11 -1.83 12.65
N ALA A 124 0.57 -2.30 11.52
CA ALA A 124 1.34 -2.59 10.32
C ALA A 124 1.88 -1.31 9.64
N LEU A 125 1.11 -0.21 9.66
CA LEU A 125 1.58 1.08 9.15
C LEU A 125 2.75 1.64 9.98
N THR A 126 2.66 1.59 11.31
CA THR A 126 3.74 1.97 12.22
C THR A 126 4.97 1.07 12.05
N GLU A 127 4.79 -0.24 11.85
CA GLU A 127 5.88 -1.19 11.59
C GLU A 127 6.57 -0.97 10.23
N ILE A 128 5.79 -0.74 9.16
CA ILE A 128 6.32 -0.62 7.79
C ILE A 128 6.94 0.76 7.54
N PHE A 129 6.30 1.83 8.01
CA PHE A 129 6.72 3.19 7.67
C PHE A 129 7.47 3.90 8.81
N GLY A 130 7.29 3.49 10.07
CA GLY A 130 7.92 4.14 11.22
C GLY A 130 7.59 5.64 11.35
N ASP A 131 8.39 6.34 12.16
CA ASP A 131 8.10 7.71 12.60
C ASP A 131 8.21 8.78 11.50
N ASP A 132 9.12 8.64 10.54
CA ASP A 132 9.24 9.60 9.43
C ASP A 132 8.32 9.22 8.27
N SER A 133 7.02 9.30 8.52
CA SER A 133 6.00 9.01 7.52
C SER A 133 4.75 9.87 7.72
N ILE A 134 3.88 9.88 6.71
CA ILE A 134 2.59 10.55 6.76
C ILE A 134 1.50 9.51 6.49
N LEU A 135 0.59 9.34 7.44
CA LEU A 135 -0.54 8.41 7.32
C LEU A 135 -1.81 9.21 6.98
N GLN A 136 -2.36 9.05 5.77
CA GLN A 136 -3.55 9.77 5.32
C GLN A 136 -4.79 8.86 5.39
N PHE A 137 -5.70 9.20 6.31
CA PHE A 137 -6.94 8.49 6.57
C PHE A 137 -8.15 9.27 6.04
N GLY A 138 -8.50 9.10 4.76
CA GLY A 138 -9.76 9.60 4.18
C GLY A 138 -10.99 8.89 4.77
N GLY A 139 -11.42 7.80 4.12
CA GLY A 139 -12.58 7.00 4.57
C GLY A 139 -12.44 6.44 6.00
N GLY A 140 -11.22 6.16 6.46
CA GLY A 140 -10.93 5.76 7.84
C GLY A 140 -11.14 6.85 8.90
N THR A 141 -11.31 8.11 8.50
CA THR A 141 -11.73 9.23 9.38
C THR A 141 -13.20 9.57 9.15
N LEU A 142 -13.57 9.84 7.89
CA LEU A 142 -14.90 10.33 7.52
C LEU A 142 -16.01 9.27 7.71
N GLY A 143 -15.66 8.00 7.60
CA GLY A 143 -16.58 6.87 7.80
C GLY A 143 -16.87 6.56 9.27
N HIS A 144 -16.39 7.35 10.23
CA HIS A 144 -16.63 7.11 11.64
C HIS A 144 -18.12 7.32 12.01
N PRO A 145 -18.77 6.43 12.81
CA PRO A 145 -20.20 6.52 13.11
C PRO A 145 -20.67 7.83 13.73
N TRP A 146 -19.77 8.51 14.43
CA TRP A 146 -20.03 9.78 15.13
C TRP A 146 -19.41 11.00 14.41
N GLY A 147 -19.03 10.84 13.14
CA GLY A 147 -18.47 11.91 12.31
C GLY A 147 -16.96 12.15 12.48
N ASN A 148 -16.48 13.18 11.77
CA ASN A 148 -15.07 13.36 11.42
C ASN A 148 -14.15 13.57 12.64
N ALA A 149 -14.56 14.38 13.62
CA ALA A 149 -13.72 14.67 14.78
C ALA A 149 -13.47 13.42 15.65
N PRO A 150 -14.49 12.62 16.03
CA PRO A 150 -14.29 11.29 16.59
C PRO A 150 -13.45 10.35 15.73
N GLY A 151 -13.59 10.38 14.40
CA GLY A 151 -12.72 9.61 13.49
C GLY A 151 -11.25 9.99 13.59
N ALA A 152 -10.95 11.29 13.70
CA ALA A 152 -9.59 11.79 13.88
C ALA A 152 -9.02 11.42 15.26
N VAL A 153 -9.84 11.49 16.31
CA VAL A 153 -9.48 11.01 17.67
C VAL A 153 -9.16 9.51 17.64
N ALA A 154 -10.02 8.69 17.02
CA ALA A 154 -9.79 7.24 16.92
C ALA A 154 -8.48 6.90 16.21
N ASN A 155 -8.18 7.56 15.08
CA ASN A 155 -6.91 7.36 14.35
C ASN A 155 -5.72 7.87 15.18
N ARG A 156 -5.84 8.97 15.93
CA ARG A 156 -4.77 9.48 16.80
C ARG A 156 -4.46 8.52 17.97
N VAL A 157 -5.49 8.05 18.68
CA VAL A 157 -5.33 7.11 19.80
C VAL A 157 -4.75 5.77 19.32
N ALA A 158 -5.18 5.28 18.15
CA ALA A 158 -4.61 4.08 17.56
C ALA A 158 -3.11 4.24 17.25
N LEU A 159 -2.69 5.38 16.70
CA LEU A 159 -1.29 5.67 16.40
C LEU A 159 -0.44 5.75 17.68
N GLU A 160 -0.89 6.53 18.66
CA GLU A 160 -0.16 6.71 19.92
C GLU A 160 -0.03 5.38 20.69
N ALA A 161 -1.05 4.53 20.69
CA ALA A 161 -0.98 3.20 21.28
C ALA A 161 0.03 2.27 20.57
N CYS A 162 0.10 2.32 19.24
CA CYS A 162 1.09 1.55 18.47
C CYS A 162 2.52 2.06 18.70
N VAL A 163 2.73 3.38 18.69
CA VAL A 163 4.05 3.99 18.96
C VAL A 163 4.49 3.74 20.41
N GLN A 164 3.59 3.82 21.39
CA GLN A 164 3.91 3.45 22.77
C GLN A 164 4.32 1.98 22.86
N ALA A 165 3.53 1.06 22.31
CA ALA A 165 3.83 -0.36 22.35
C ALA A 165 5.17 -0.71 21.67
N GLN A 166 5.49 -0.05 20.55
CA GLN A 166 6.78 -0.21 19.86
C GLN A 166 7.95 0.28 20.74
N ASN A 167 7.80 1.42 21.42
CA ASN A 167 8.80 1.95 22.36
C ASN A 167 8.94 1.09 23.63
N GLU A 168 7.89 0.36 24.02
CA GLU A 168 7.92 -0.66 25.08
C GLU A 168 8.53 -2.00 24.61
N GLY A 169 8.96 -2.10 23.35
CA GLY A 169 9.60 -3.30 22.78
C GLY A 169 8.63 -4.41 22.36
N ARG A 170 7.33 -4.10 22.22
CA ARG A 170 6.29 -5.07 21.82
C ARG A 170 6.30 -5.33 20.32
N ASP A 171 5.92 -6.53 19.93
CA ASP A 171 5.88 -6.96 18.53
C ASP A 171 4.55 -6.52 17.88
N LEU A 172 4.58 -5.44 17.08
CA LEU A 172 3.36 -4.91 16.43
C LEU A 172 2.72 -5.90 15.44
N ALA A 173 3.51 -6.77 14.79
CA ALA A 173 3.00 -7.77 13.84
C ALA A 173 2.19 -8.86 14.56
N ARG A 174 2.62 -9.26 15.75
CA ARG A 174 1.96 -10.30 16.57
C ARG A 174 0.90 -9.75 17.51
N GLU A 175 1.17 -8.62 18.15
CA GLU A 175 0.38 -8.04 19.24
C GLU A 175 -0.51 -6.87 18.82
N GLY A 176 -0.36 -6.34 17.59
CA GLY A 176 -1.07 -5.13 17.14
C GLY A 176 -2.59 -5.16 17.32
N ASN A 177 -3.21 -6.32 17.11
CA ASN A 177 -4.63 -6.54 17.34
C ASN A 177 -5.04 -6.45 18.82
N GLU A 178 -4.15 -6.84 19.73
CA GLU A 178 -4.36 -6.74 21.17
C GLU A 178 -4.16 -5.29 21.65
N ILE A 179 -3.10 -4.63 21.19
CA ILE A 179 -2.80 -3.20 21.46
C ILE A 179 -4.03 -2.33 21.14
N ILE A 180 -4.62 -2.47 19.95
CA ILE A 180 -5.84 -1.74 19.57
C ILE A 180 -7.07 -2.14 20.43
N ARG A 181 -7.17 -3.40 20.87
CA ARG A 181 -8.26 -3.88 21.75
C ARG A 181 -8.15 -3.41 23.19
N GLU A 182 -6.94 -3.14 23.67
CA GLU A 182 -6.68 -2.51 24.97
C GLU A 182 -6.89 -1.00 24.90
N ALA A 183 -6.32 -0.33 23.90
CA ALA A 183 -6.48 1.12 23.70
C ALA A 183 -7.95 1.55 23.60
N ARG A 184 -8.78 0.79 22.87
CA ARG A 184 -10.23 1.08 22.74
C ARG A 184 -11.03 0.95 24.04
N LYS A 185 -10.48 0.37 25.12
CA LYS A 185 -11.15 0.36 26.43
C LYS A 185 -11.18 1.77 27.04
N TRP A 186 -10.24 2.63 26.63
CA TRP A 186 -10.02 3.96 27.18
C TRP A 186 -10.43 5.10 26.22
N SER A 187 -10.70 4.81 24.94
CA SER A 187 -11.31 5.74 23.99
C SER A 187 -12.61 5.18 23.41
N PRO A 188 -13.78 5.81 23.67
CA PRO A 188 -15.05 5.39 23.08
C PRO A 188 -15.09 5.61 21.57
N GLU A 189 -14.36 6.60 21.04
CA GLU A 189 -14.20 6.84 19.60
C GLU A 189 -13.46 5.68 18.94
N LEU A 190 -12.32 5.26 19.50
CA LEU A 190 -11.60 4.09 18.99
C LEU A 190 -12.45 2.81 19.12
N ALA A 191 -13.26 2.68 20.16
CA ALA A 191 -14.21 1.56 20.29
C ALA A 191 -15.27 1.56 19.17
N ALA A 192 -15.85 2.73 18.85
CA ALA A 192 -16.81 2.90 17.76
C ALA A 192 -16.17 2.65 16.39
N ALA A 193 -14.97 3.18 16.14
CA ALA A 193 -14.18 2.92 14.94
C ALA A 193 -13.85 1.42 14.77
N CYS A 194 -13.47 0.75 15.87
CA CYS A 194 -13.18 -0.68 15.88
C CYS A 194 -14.42 -1.54 15.56
N GLY A 195 -15.60 -1.11 16.03
CA GLY A 195 -16.89 -1.76 15.76
C GLY A 195 -17.36 -1.55 14.32
N ASN A 196 -17.23 -0.32 13.82
CA ASN A 196 -17.49 0.03 12.42
C ASN A 196 -16.29 -0.33 11.53
N ARG A 197 -15.97 -1.62 11.45
CA ARG A 197 -14.96 -2.17 10.53
C ARG A 197 -15.25 -1.63 9.14
N GLY A 198 -14.37 -0.75 8.63
CA GLY A 198 -14.67 0.15 7.52
C GLY A 198 -15.38 -0.56 6.37
N ARG A 199 -16.35 0.13 5.74
CA ARG A 199 -17.05 -0.40 4.56
C ARG A 199 -16.02 -0.58 3.43
N GLY A 200 -15.47 -1.79 3.35
CA GLY A 200 -14.17 -2.12 2.74
C GLY A 200 -13.00 -1.84 3.72
N GLN A 201 -12.14 -2.78 4.14
CA GLN A 201 -11.69 -4.03 3.52
C GLN A 201 -11.03 -4.99 4.55
N ILE A 202 -10.80 -6.26 4.16
CA ILE A 202 -10.17 -7.40 4.90
C ILE A 202 -10.88 -7.90 6.18
N TYR A 203 -11.05 -9.22 6.32
CA TYR A 203 -11.65 -9.87 7.49
C TYR A 203 -10.62 -10.44 8.48
N LEU A 204 -11.09 -10.71 9.71
CA LEU A 204 -10.31 -11.12 10.89
C LEU A 204 -9.54 -12.47 10.77
N ASN A 205 -9.72 -13.18 9.66
CA ASN A 205 -9.09 -14.46 9.32
C ASN A 205 -8.08 -14.32 8.15
N GLY A 206 -7.69 -13.10 7.77
CA GLY A 206 -6.84 -12.84 6.62
C GLY A 206 -7.55 -12.94 5.25
N SER A 207 -8.84 -13.27 5.21
CA SER A 207 -9.55 -13.30 3.93
C SER A 207 -9.75 -11.88 3.40
N LYS A 208 -9.35 -11.69 2.13
CA LYS A 208 -9.57 -10.43 1.40
C LYS A 208 -11.07 -10.12 1.38
N SER A 209 -11.43 -8.85 1.46
CA SER A 209 -12.80 -8.39 1.22
C SER A 209 -13.14 -8.40 -0.28
N ASN A 210 -14.42 -8.17 -0.56
CA ASN A 210 -15.13 -8.10 -1.86
C ASN A 210 -14.56 -7.19 -2.99
N ASN A 211 -13.28 -6.80 -2.96
CA ASN A 211 -12.67 -5.88 -3.92
C ASN A 211 -11.30 -6.35 -4.45
N ASN A 212 -10.85 -7.57 -4.09
CA ASN A 212 -9.55 -8.11 -4.52
C ASN A 212 -9.74 -9.39 -5.36
N VAL A 213 -8.75 -9.70 -6.19
CA VAL A 213 -8.71 -10.95 -6.99
C VAL A 213 -8.44 -12.17 -6.10
N TYR A 214 -9.22 -13.22 -6.36
CA TYR A 214 -9.00 -14.58 -5.88
C TYR A 214 -8.35 -15.40 -7.00
N ASN A 215 -7.24 -16.05 -6.68
CA ASN A 215 -6.46 -16.89 -7.59
C ASN A 215 -6.63 -18.37 -7.23
N ALA A 216 -6.41 -19.26 -8.19
CA ALA A 216 -6.43 -20.70 -8.01
C ALA A 216 -5.29 -21.19 -7.11
N THR A 217 -5.60 -22.03 -6.12
CA THR A 217 -4.60 -22.59 -5.19
C THR A 217 -3.90 -23.85 -5.71
N ALA A 218 -4.32 -24.39 -6.86
CA ALA A 218 -3.73 -25.58 -7.50
C ALA A 218 -3.81 -25.52 -9.03
N THR A 219 -3.04 -26.37 -9.71
CA THR A 219 -3.11 -26.58 -11.17
C THR A 219 -3.96 -27.81 -11.46
N GLY A 220 -5.03 -27.67 -12.25
CA GLY A 220 -5.99 -28.76 -12.40
C GLY A 220 -7.19 -28.45 -13.28
N MET A 221 -8.18 -29.34 -13.27
CA MET A 221 -9.49 -29.08 -13.89
C MET A 221 -10.53 -28.66 -12.86
N VAL A 222 -11.36 -27.66 -13.20
CA VAL A 222 -12.52 -27.27 -12.42
C VAL A 222 -13.60 -28.34 -12.53
N LYS A 223 -13.74 -29.18 -11.50
CA LYS A 223 -14.72 -30.27 -11.46
C LYS A 223 -16.13 -29.77 -11.15
N LYS A 224 -16.27 -28.73 -10.32
CA LYS A 224 -17.57 -28.22 -9.88
C LYS A 224 -17.50 -26.79 -9.35
N ILE A 225 -18.53 -25.99 -9.61
CA ILE A 225 -18.76 -24.66 -9.05
C ILE A 225 -20.12 -24.64 -8.35
N ILE A 226 -20.14 -24.38 -7.04
CA ILE A 226 -21.36 -24.32 -6.23
C ILE A 226 -21.57 -22.88 -5.75
N TRP A 227 -22.68 -22.26 -6.18
CA TRP A 227 -23.17 -21.04 -5.56
C TRP A 227 -23.78 -21.34 -4.19
N LYS A 228 -23.33 -20.61 -3.17
CA LYS A 228 -23.89 -20.63 -1.82
C LYS A 228 -24.43 -19.25 -1.50
N GLU A 229 -25.75 -19.11 -1.48
CA GLU A 229 -26.42 -17.86 -1.14
C GLU A 229 -25.84 -17.26 0.16
N LYS A 230 -25.54 -15.95 0.13
CA LYS A 230 -24.90 -15.19 1.20
C LYS A 230 -23.47 -15.62 1.58
N ARG A 231 -22.86 -16.61 0.93
CA ARG A 231 -21.44 -17.00 1.14
C ARG A 231 -20.56 -16.95 -0.12
N GLY A 232 -21.12 -16.82 -1.31
CA GLY A 232 -20.38 -16.70 -2.58
C GLY A 232 -20.22 -18.05 -3.28
N TYR A 233 -19.09 -18.26 -3.96
CA TYR A 233 -18.82 -19.49 -4.72
C TYR A 233 -17.88 -20.44 -3.96
N GLN A 234 -18.09 -21.74 -4.18
CA GLN A 234 -17.14 -22.79 -3.82
C GLN A 234 -16.75 -23.53 -5.11
N ILE A 235 -15.45 -23.58 -5.40
CA ILE A 235 -14.89 -24.25 -6.57
C ILE A 235 -14.14 -25.49 -6.12
N THR A 236 -14.39 -26.62 -6.77
CA THR A 236 -13.61 -27.86 -6.60
C THR A 236 -12.70 -28.03 -7.81
N ILE A 237 -11.39 -28.04 -7.57
CA ILE A 237 -10.32 -28.24 -8.55
C ILE A 237 -9.76 -29.64 -8.33
N VAL A 238 -9.62 -30.43 -9.38
CA VAL A 238 -8.91 -31.73 -9.32
C VAL A 238 -7.48 -31.50 -9.80
N ASP A 239 -6.51 -31.72 -8.92
CA ASP A 239 -5.09 -31.53 -9.22
C ASP A 239 -4.63 -32.51 -10.32
N ALA A 240 -3.87 -31.99 -11.28
CA ALA A 240 -3.41 -32.74 -12.46
C ALA A 240 -2.29 -33.76 -12.16
N LEU A 241 -1.56 -33.61 -11.05
CA LEU A 241 -0.47 -34.52 -10.65
C LEU A 241 -0.99 -35.67 -9.78
N ASP A 242 -1.81 -35.32 -8.78
CA ASP A 242 -2.13 -36.24 -7.67
C ASP A 242 -3.59 -36.73 -7.71
N GLY A 243 -4.45 -36.15 -8.55
CA GLY A 243 -5.89 -36.42 -8.58
C GLY A 243 -6.66 -35.96 -7.34
N CYS A 244 -6.00 -35.25 -6.42
CA CYS A 244 -6.60 -34.74 -5.19
C CYS A 244 -7.56 -33.58 -5.46
N GLU A 245 -8.64 -33.48 -4.67
CA GLU A 245 -9.59 -32.36 -4.75
C GLU A 245 -9.17 -31.22 -3.83
N VAL A 246 -8.92 -30.06 -4.43
CA VAL A 246 -8.65 -28.78 -3.75
C VAL A 246 -9.91 -27.90 -3.83
N ILE A 247 -10.21 -27.17 -2.76
CA ILE A 247 -11.45 -26.40 -2.62
C ILE A 247 -11.13 -24.92 -2.39
N ASP A 248 -11.40 -24.09 -3.41
CA ASP A 248 -11.30 -22.65 -3.31
C ASP A 248 -12.66 -22.03 -2.95
N ILE A 249 -12.64 -21.06 -2.03
CA ILE A 249 -13.84 -20.37 -1.52
C ILE A 249 -13.73 -18.88 -1.86
N ILE A 250 -14.65 -18.40 -2.69
CA ILE A 250 -14.76 -17.01 -3.11
C ILE A 250 -15.96 -16.39 -2.39
N PRO A 251 -15.77 -15.32 -1.59
CA PRO A 251 -16.88 -14.64 -0.91
C PRO A 251 -17.77 -13.87 -1.90
N LEU A 252 -18.95 -13.47 -1.43
CA LEU A 252 -19.91 -12.69 -2.22
C LEU A 252 -19.32 -11.33 -2.66
N GLY A 253 -19.33 -11.04 -3.97
CA GLY A 253 -18.96 -9.74 -4.53
C GLY A 253 -18.31 -9.81 -5.92
N PRO A 254 -17.17 -10.52 -6.08
CA PRO A 254 -16.50 -10.65 -7.38
C PRO A 254 -17.29 -11.50 -8.37
N GLU A 255 -17.14 -11.21 -9.66
CA GLU A 255 -17.64 -12.04 -10.76
C GLU A 255 -16.70 -13.22 -11.01
N LEU A 256 -17.19 -14.34 -11.52
CA LEU A 256 -16.36 -15.50 -11.89
C LEU A 256 -15.82 -15.34 -13.31
N LEU A 257 -14.56 -15.73 -13.53
CA LEU A 257 -13.95 -15.80 -14.87
C LEU A 257 -13.87 -17.22 -15.43
N VAL A 258 -14.00 -18.24 -14.58
CA VAL A 258 -13.76 -19.66 -14.93
C VAL A 258 -15.05 -20.48 -14.94
N SER A 259 -15.07 -21.54 -15.75
CA SER A 259 -16.21 -22.45 -15.93
C SER A 259 -15.93 -23.90 -15.47
N GLU A 260 -16.99 -24.69 -15.25
CA GLU A 260 -16.85 -26.14 -15.04
C GLU A 260 -16.26 -26.83 -16.28
N GLY A 261 -15.31 -27.75 -16.08
CA GLY A 261 -14.55 -28.41 -17.14
C GLY A 261 -13.34 -27.64 -17.67
N GLU A 262 -13.09 -26.41 -17.18
CA GLU A 262 -11.92 -25.62 -17.58
C GLU A 262 -10.63 -26.10 -16.90
N ALA A 263 -9.52 -26.09 -17.65
CA ALA A 263 -8.18 -26.37 -17.12
C ALA A 263 -7.49 -25.06 -16.70
N ILE A 264 -7.06 -24.99 -15.44
CA ILE A 264 -6.54 -23.79 -14.81
C ILE A 264 -5.16 -24.04 -14.17
N LYS A 265 -4.34 -22.99 -14.09
CA LYS A 265 -3.00 -23.02 -13.48
C LYS A 265 -3.00 -22.46 -12.06
N LEU A 266 -2.03 -22.89 -11.25
CA LEU A 266 -1.69 -22.23 -9.99
C LEU A 266 -1.54 -20.72 -10.20
N ASP A 267 -2.08 -19.94 -9.25
CA ASP A 267 -2.14 -18.47 -9.28
C ASP A 267 -2.95 -17.84 -10.44
N GLN A 268 -3.67 -18.62 -11.26
CA GLN A 268 -4.58 -18.08 -12.27
C GLN A 268 -5.78 -17.35 -11.59
N PRO A 269 -6.14 -16.13 -12.03
CA PRO A 269 -7.33 -15.44 -11.53
C PRO A 269 -8.61 -16.24 -11.76
N LEU A 270 -9.32 -16.57 -10.69
CA LEU A 270 -10.65 -17.20 -10.72
C LEU A 270 -11.77 -16.16 -10.86
N THR A 271 -11.49 -14.90 -10.51
CA THR A 271 -12.50 -13.84 -10.37
C THR A 271 -12.11 -12.58 -11.13
N SER A 272 -13.12 -11.82 -11.56
CA SER A 272 -12.89 -10.50 -12.14
C SER A 272 -12.31 -9.57 -11.07
N ASN A 273 -11.28 -8.82 -11.44
CA ASN A 273 -10.74 -7.80 -10.57
C ASN A 273 -11.69 -6.60 -10.57
N LEU A 274 -12.43 -6.32 -9.51
CA LEU A 274 -13.21 -5.08 -9.45
C LEU A 274 -12.34 -3.80 -9.51
N ASN A 275 -11.01 -3.94 -9.40
CA ASN A 275 -10.02 -2.93 -9.77
C ASN A 275 -9.28 -3.27 -11.10
N VAL A 276 -9.97 -3.75 -12.16
CA VAL A 276 -9.32 -4.06 -13.46
C VAL A 276 -8.58 -2.83 -13.97
N GLY A 277 -7.27 -2.98 -14.02
CA GLY A 277 -6.35 -2.17 -14.81
C GLY A 277 -5.08 -2.97 -15.01
N GLY A 278 -5.10 -3.89 -15.99
CA GLY A 278 -3.92 -4.63 -16.46
C GLY A 278 -3.65 -5.99 -15.80
N PHE A 279 -3.36 -6.99 -16.62
CA PHE A 279 -3.06 -8.38 -16.24
C PHE A 279 -1.60 -8.54 -15.82
N GLY A 280 -1.28 -9.55 -15.01
CA GLY A 280 0.12 -9.86 -14.65
C GLY A 280 0.76 -10.93 -15.54
N GLN A 281 2.09 -10.93 -15.62
CA GLN A 281 2.99 -12.11 -15.61
C GLN A 281 4.44 -11.73 -16.00
N GLY A 282 5.41 -12.49 -15.49
CA GLY A 282 6.74 -12.71 -16.10
C GLY A 282 7.77 -11.57 -15.97
N ASP A 283 8.88 -11.84 -15.28
CA ASP A 283 10.01 -10.91 -15.19
C ASP A 283 10.77 -10.79 -16.52
N ALA A 284 10.90 -9.56 -17.02
CA ALA A 284 11.91 -9.16 -18.01
C ALA A 284 12.29 -7.68 -17.79
N GLU A 285 13.54 -7.44 -17.36
CA GLU A 285 14.08 -6.10 -17.04
C GLU A 285 14.20 -5.18 -18.26
N ILE A 286 14.09 -3.86 -18.03
CA ILE A 286 15.11 -2.87 -18.46
C ILE A 286 15.31 -1.86 -17.32
N VAL A 287 16.54 -1.63 -16.86
CA VAL A 287 16.91 -0.52 -15.96
C VAL A 287 18.24 0.10 -16.42
N LEU A 288 18.23 1.40 -16.70
CA LEU A 288 19.42 2.22 -16.96
C LEU A 288 19.44 3.42 -16.00
N GLN A 289 20.37 3.44 -15.04
CA GLN A 289 20.71 4.62 -14.24
C GLN A 289 22.18 4.58 -13.79
N ASP A 290 22.94 5.63 -14.12
CA ASP A 290 24.26 5.97 -13.56
C ASP A 290 24.24 7.49 -13.23
N PRO A 291 24.48 7.94 -11.98
CA PRO A 291 24.10 9.28 -11.53
C PRO A 291 25.28 10.21 -11.13
N ILE A 292 26.39 10.29 -11.90
CA ILE A 292 27.54 11.17 -11.57
C ILE A 292 27.24 12.67 -11.84
N CYS A 293 26.22 13.25 -11.21
CA CYS A 293 26.13 14.70 -11.01
C CYS A 293 25.11 15.13 -9.93
N SER A 294 25.55 16.07 -9.08
CA SER A 294 24.79 17.05 -8.29
C SER A 294 24.89 16.88 -6.77
N GLU A 295 25.59 17.84 -6.16
CA GLU A 295 26.01 17.88 -4.77
C GLU A 295 25.19 18.90 -3.95
N GLN A 296 25.24 18.76 -2.61
CA GLN A 296 25.09 19.81 -1.58
C GLN A 296 23.69 20.27 -1.08
N LEU A 297 23.42 19.82 0.18
CA LEU A 297 22.86 20.53 1.36
C LEU A 297 21.48 20.11 1.93
N LYS A 298 21.59 19.14 2.86
CA LYS A 298 20.61 18.50 3.76
C LYS A 298 20.02 19.41 4.84
N LYS A 299 18.72 19.24 5.16
CA LYS A 299 18.15 18.92 6.51
C LYS A 299 16.62 18.85 6.52
N ARG A 300 15.98 18.95 7.71
CA ARG A 300 14.93 18.03 8.17
C ARG A 300 14.08 18.66 9.32
N GLY A 301 12.85 18.18 9.53
CA GLY A 301 11.92 18.60 10.59
C GLY A 301 10.46 18.30 10.19
N ASN A 302 9.81 17.31 10.83
CA ASN A 302 8.58 16.67 10.34
C ASN A 302 7.27 17.29 10.88
N TRP A 303 6.16 17.04 10.17
CA TRP A 303 4.78 17.39 10.56
C TRP A 303 3.79 16.30 10.16
N ILE A 304 2.73 16.08 10.95
CA ILE A 304 1.59 15.22 10.60
C ILE A 304 0.50 16.07 9.93
N CYS A 305 0.10 15.73 8.71
CA CYS A 305 -0.94 16.44 7.97
C CYS A 305 -2.23 15.60 7.86
N VAL A 306 -3.30 16.06 8.51
CA VAL A 306 -4.66 15.55 8.27
C VAL A 306 -5.27 16.37 7.13
N SER A 307 -5.12 15.89 5.89
CA SER A 307 -5.81 16.47 4.73
C SER A 307 -6.71 15.45 4.04
N SER A 308 -7.99 15.80 3.96
CA SER A 308 -9.03 15.08 3.24
C SER A 308 -9.30 15.83 1.94
N PHE A 309 -8.62 15.46 0.86
CA PHE A 309 -8.91 15.95 -0.48
C PHE A 309 -8.95 14.80 -1.49
N ALA A 310 -10.17 14.36 -1.75
CA ALA A 310 -10.66 13.66 -2.94
C ALA A 310 -12.15 13.99 -3.05
#